data_AF-K2A184-F1
#
_entry.id   AF-K2A184-F1
#
_cell.length_a   1.000
_cell.length_b   1.000
_cell.length_c   1.000
_cell.angle_alpha   90.00
_cell.angle_beta   90.00
_cell.angle_gamma   90.00
#
_symmetry.space_group_name_H-M   'P 1'
#
loop_
_entity.id
_entity.type
_entity.pdbx_description
1 polymer ?
#
loop_
_entity_poly.entity_id
_entity_poly.type
_entity_poly.pdbx_seq_one_letter_code
_entity_poly.pdbx_strand_id
1 'polypeptide(L)'
;MDDPEIGGGGRHTIDIVREYFQHKEANPEMLCQYAEKLGHGAVFKRLGFIVENLKQFPLSLLEKLHTNIKTGIINLDPHGSSTGPIITKWGIRVNIPLGDLT
;
A
#
# COMPACT_ATOMS: atom_id res chain seq x y z
N MET A 1 -23.80 -22.99 3.13
CA MET A 1 -24.50 -21.70 2.94
C MET A 1 -23.59 -20.72 3.60
N ASP A 2 -22.56 -20.36 2.85
CA ASP A 2 -21.35 -19.73 3.37
C ASP A 2 -21.50 -18.27 3.00
N ASP A 3 -21.99 -17.49 3.96
CA ASP A 3 -22.11 -16.04 3.86
C ASP A 3 -20.76 -15.45 3.46
N PRO A 4 -20.63 -14.92 2.23
CA PRO A 4 -19.51 -14.08 1.90
C PRO A 4 -19.89 -12.69 2.41
N GLU A 5 -19.63 -12.43 3.69
CA GLU A 5 -19.60 -11.07 4.22
C GLU A 5 -18.41 -10.33 3.57
N ILE A 6 -18.60 -10.02 2.29
CA ILE A 6 -17.95 -8.97 1.52
C ILE A 6 -18.42 -7.65 2.18
N GLY A 7 -17.93 -7.41 3.39
CA GLY A 7 -18.21 -6.22 4.17
C GLY A 7 -17.41 -5.03 3.63
N GLY A 8 -17.99 -4.30 2.68
CA GLY A 8 -17.70 -2.88 2.48
C GLY A 8 -16.42 -2.51 1.72
N GLY A 9 -16.44 -2.70 0.40
CA GLY A 9 -16.06 -1.70 -0.62
C GLY A 9 -14.69 -0.97 -0.61
N GLY A 10 -13.77 -1.13 0.34
CA GLY A 10 -12.42 -0.55 0.18
C GLY A 10 -11.41 -0.70 1.31
N ARG A 11 -11.68 -1.46 2.38
CA ARG A 11 -10.60 -1.96 3.26
C ARG A 11 -9.74 -3.04 2.61
N HIS A 12 -10.25 -3.63 1.53
CA HIS A 12 -9.61 -4.74 0.83
C HIS A 12 -8.18 -4.42 0.37
N THR A 13 -7.88 -3.18 -0.05
CA THR A 13 -6.54 -2.87 -0.56
C THR A 13 -5.46 -2.84 0.51
N ILE A 14 -5.73 -2.30 1.70
CA ILE A 14 -4.74 -2.30 2.79
C ILE A 14 -4.61 -3.69 3.38
N ASP A 15 -5.73 -4.40 3.53
CA ASP A 15 -5.73 -5.75 4.08
C ASP A 15 -4.96 -6.73 3.18
N ILE A 16 -5.20 -6.71 1.86
CA ILE A 16 -4.41 -7.48 0.88
C ILE A 16 -2.93 -7.12 0.96
N VAL A 17 -2.62 -5.82 1.03
CA VAL A 17 -1.24 -5.36 1.08
C VAL A 17 -0.55 -5.85 2.36
N ARG A 18 -1.26 -5.78 3.49
CA ARG A 18 -0.77 -6.22 4.80
C ARG A 18 -0.60 -7.74 4.84
N GLU A 19 -1.59 -8.51 4.37
CA GLU A 19 -1.51 -9.96 4.26
C GLU A 19 -0.32 -10.36 3.38
N TYR A 20 -0.16 -9.70 2.22
CA TYR A 20 1.00 -9.89 1.35
C TYR A 20 2.32 -9.61 2.07
N PHE A 21 2.40 -8.57 2.90
CA PHE A 21 3.60 -8.27 3.70
C PHE A 21 3.83 -9.24 4.86
N GLN A 22 2.77 -9.85 5.41
CA GLN A 22 2.90 -10.88 6.44
C GLN A 22 3.43 -12.20 5.87
N HIS A 23 3.26 -12.44 4.57
CA HIS A 23 3.92 -13.55 3.90
C HIS A 23 5.43 -13.33 3.83
N LYS A 24 6.18 -14.22 4.49
CA LYS A 24 7.66 -14.23 4.52
C LYS A 24 8.30 -14.38 3.14
N GLU A 25 7.50 -14.77 2.14
CA GLU A 25 7.87 -14.91 0.73
C GLU A 25 7.42 -13.70 -0.12
N ALA A 26 7.20 -12.53 0.51
CA ALA A 26 6.86 -11.28 -0.16
C ALA A 26 7.94 -10.90 -1.20
N ASN A 27 7.77 -11.41 -2.42
CA ASN A 27 8.75 -11.30 -3.48
C ASN A 27 8.53 -9.97 -4.23
N PRO A 28 9.56 -9.15 -4.44
CA PRO A 28 9.42 -7.84 -5.08
C PRO A 28 8.70 -7.87 -6.43
N GLU A 29 8.88 -8.96 -7.19
CA GLU A 29 8.21 -9.16 -8.48
C GLU A 29 6.73 -9.48 -8.34
N MET A 30 6.37 -10.32 -7.37
CA MET A 30 4.95 -10.59 -7.09
C MET A 30 4.26 -9.31 -6.59
N LEU A 31 4.92 -8.49 -5.77
CA LEU A 31 4.38 -7.22 -5.30
C LEU A 31 4.04 -6.27 -6.46
N CYS A 32 4.93 -6.14 -7.43
CA CYS A 32 4.67 -5.40 -8.67
C CYS A 32 3.50 -5.99 -9.46
N GLN A 33 3.50 -7.30 -9.69
CA GLN A 33 2.40 -7.99 -10.40
C GLN A 33 1.05 -7.80 -9.72
N TYR A 34 1.01 -7.84 -8.39
CA TYR A 34 -0.19 -7.56 -7.60
C TYR A 34 -0.62 -6.10 -7.74
N ALA A 35 0.32 -5.16 -7.64
CA ALA A 35 0.04 -3.73 -7.80
C ALA A 35 -0.49 -3.40 -9.20
N GLU A 36 0.04 -4.06 -10.23
CA GLU A 36 -0.47 -3.98 -11.61
C GLU A 36 -1.89 -4.56 -11.74
N LYS A 37 -2.15 -5.73 -11.14
CA LYS A 37 -3.47 -6.38 -11.14
C LYS A 37 -4.54 -5.58 -10.39
N LEU A 38 -4.17 -4.93 -9.28
CA LEU A 38 -5.05 -4.04 -8.50
C LEU A 38 -5.24 -2.67 -9.19
N GLY A 39 -4.58 -2.45 -10.33
CA GLY A 39 -5.04 -1.55 -11.38
C GLY A 39 -4.76 -0.07 -11.18
N HIS A 40 -4.30 0.39 -10.01
CA HIS A 40 -4.16 1.83 -9.77
C HIS A 40 -2.79 2.19 -9.19
N GLY A 41 -2.17 3.24 -9.75
CA GLY A 41 -0.90 3.82 -9.26
C GLY A 41 -0.93 4.23 -7.77
N ALA A 42 -2.13 4.27 -7.16
CA ALA A 42 -2.32 4.40 -5.72
C ALA A 42 -1.69 3.24 -4.92
N VAL A 43 -1.72 2.02 -5.45
CA VAL A 43 -1.19 0.82 -4.78
C VAL A 43 0.33 0.92 -4.66
N PHE A 44 1.03 1.29 -5.74
CA PHE A 44 2.49 1.50 -5.72
C PHE A 44 2.93 2.53 -4.67
N LYS A 45 2.17 3.61 -4.50
CA LYS A 45 2.44 4.65 -3.49
C LYS A 45 2.27 4.14 -2.06
N ARG A 46 1.16 3.42 -1.79
CA ARG A 46 0.90 2.81 -0.48
C ARG A 46 1.97 1.78 -0.15
N LEU A 47 2.24 0.88 -1.09
CA LEU A 47 3.28 -0.14 -0.97
C LEU A 47 4.64 0.46 -0.65
N GLY A 48 5.11 1.41 -1.47
CA GLY A 48 6.43 2.01 -1.28
C GLY A 48 6.57 2.70 0.07
N PHE A 49 5.53 3.41 0.52
CA PHE A 49 5.51 4.00 1.85
C PHE A 49 5.59 2.94 2.97
N ILE A 50 4.80 1.86 2.87
CA ILE A 50 4.78 0.79 3.88
C ILE A 50 6.12 0.06 3.92
N VAL A 51 6.65 -0.36 2.76
CA VAL A 51 7.96 -1.02 2.62
C VAL A 51 9.08 -0.19 3.22
N GLU A 52 9.09 1.12 2.95
CA GLU A 52 10.07 2.04 3.48
C GLU A 52 9.99 2.16 5.01
N ASN A 53 8.78 2.16 5.58
CA ASN A 53 8.58 2.20 7.02
C ASN A 53 8.93 0.88 7.71
N LEU A 54 8.61 -0.26 7.09
CA LEU A 54 8.90 -1.59 7.63
C LEU A 54 10.41 -1.89 7.65
N LYS A 55 11.22 -1.22 6.82
CA LYS A 55 12.68 -1.43 6.68
C LYS A 55 13.10 -2.90 6.51
N GLN A 56 12.18 -3.76 6.10
CA GLN A 56 12.38 -5.21 5.94
C GLN A 56 12.81 -5.60 4.52
N PHE A 57 12.82 -4.66 3.59
CA PHE A 57 13.00 -4.93 2.17
C PHE A 57 14.22 -4.21 1.57
N PRO A 58 14.81 -4.77 0.51
CA PRO A 58 15.96 -4.16 -0.15
C PRO A 58 15.59 -2.84 -0.85
N LEU A 59 16.55 -1.91 -0.89
CA LEU A 59 16.38 -0.61 -1.55
C LEU A 59 15.98 -0.74 -3.04
N SER A 60 16.48 -1.77 -3.72
CA SER A 60 16.14 -2.05 -5.12
C SER A 60 14.62 -2.25 -5.34
N LEU A 61 13.89 -2.79 -4.36
CA LEU A 61 12.44 -2.89 -4.43
C LEU A 61 11.78 -1.51 -4.32
N LEU A 62 12.27 -0.66 -3.41
CA LEU A 62 11.78 0.71 -3.27
C LEU A 62 11.97 1.50 -4.56
N GLU A 63 13.13 1.38 -5.22
CA GLU A 63 13.38 2.03 -6.51
C GLU A 63 12.44 1.54 -7.62
N LYS A 64 12.18 0.22 -7.66
CA LYS A 64 11.24 -0.37 -8.63
C LYS A 64 9.80 0.12 -8.39
N LEU A 65 9.38 0.22 -7.13
CA LEU A 65 8.08 0.80 -6.77
C LEU A 65 8.02 2.29 -7.13
N HIS A 66 9.09 3.03 -6.85
CA HIS A 66 9.19 4.47 -7.10
C HIS A 66 9.07 4.82 -8.59
N THR A 67 9.73 4.03 -9.45
CA THR A 67 9.65 4.15 -10.91
C THR A 67 8.21 4.00 -11.46
N ASN A 68 7.34 3.28 -10.75
CA ASN A 68 5.95 3.03 -11.15
C ASN A 68 4.95 4.01 -10.52
N ILE A 69 5.42 4.99 -9.72
CA ILE A 69 4.55 6.00 -9.12
C ILE A 69 4.02 6.95 -10.19
N LYS A 70 2.70 7.08 -10.25
CA LYS A 70 2.04 8.13 -11.04
C LYS A 70 1.92 9.44 -10.25
N THR A 71 1.78 10.56 -10.94
CA THR A 71 1.52 11.86 -10.33
C THR A 71 0.23 11.87 -9.48
N GLY A 72 0.10 12.85 -8.59
CA GLY A 72 -1.07 13.03 -7.71
C GLY A 72 -0.83 12.60 -6.26
N ILE A 73 -1.68 13.09 -5.36
CA ILE A 73 -1.63 12.75 -3.93
C ILE A 73 -2.79 11.81 -3.64
N ILE A 74 -2.51 10.70 -2.97
CA ILE A 74 -3.53 9.74 -2.53
C ILE A 74 -3.55 9.66 -1.01
N ASN A 75 -4.65 9.19 -0.43
CA ASN A 75 -4.68 8.83 0.98
C ASN A 75 -4.09 7.43 1.19
N LEU A 76 -3.32 7.28 2.27
CA LEU A 76 -2.79 6.00 2.72
C LEU A 76 -3.93 5.01 2.92
N ASP A 77 -4.93 5.40 3.71
CA ASP A 77 -6.18 4.69 3.85
C ASP A 77 -7.30 5.37 3.04
N PRO A 78 -7.97 4.68 2.11
CA PRO A 78 -9.06 5.27 1.34
C PRO A 78 -10.30 5.63 2.18
N HIS A 79 -10.48 5.02 3.35
CA HIS A 79 -11.56 5.26 4.32
C HIS A 79 -11.12 6.08 5.54
N GLY A 80 -9.83 6.36 5.67
CA GLY A 80 -9.27 7.19 6.73
C GLY A 80 -9.66 8.66 6.60
N SER A 81 -9.23 9.46 7.57
CA SER A 81 -9.53 10.90 7.58
C SER A 81 -8.97 11.60 6.33
N SER A 82 -9.48 12.78 5.97
CA SER A 82 -8.90 13.56 4.85
C SER A 82 -7.71 14.43 5.29
N THR A 83 -7.25 14.29 6.53
CA THR A 83 -6.22 15.10 7.18
C THR A 83 -4.97 14.26 7.49
N GLY A 84 -3.80 14.89 7.46
CA GLY A 84 -2.53 14.24 7.79
C GLY A 84 -1.34 14.78 7.01
N PRO A 85 -0.11 14.44 7.42
CA PRO A 85 1.10 14.83 6.71
C PRO A 85 1.15 14.17 5.33
N ILE A 86 1.63 14.94 4.34
CA ILE A 86 1.85 14.44 2.98
C ILE A 86 3.33 14.09 2.83
N ILE A 87 3.58 12.83 2.51
CA ILE A 87 4.89 12.33 2.15
C ILE A 87 5.03 12.46 0.63
N THR A 88 5.64 13.57 0.23
CA THR A 88 5.83 13.94 -1.19
C THR A 88 6.66 12.92 -1.96
N LYS A 89 7.59 12.23 -1.28
CA LYS A 89 8.40 11.13 -1.84
C LYS A 89 7.54 10.08 -2.55
N TRP A 90 6.40 9.74 -1.95
CA TRP A 90 5.45 8.75 -2.48
C TRP A 90 4.15 9.38 -2.97
N GLY A 91 3.95 10.69 -2.83
CA GLY A 91 2.66 11.34 -3.12
C GLY A 91 1.52 10.75 -2.29
N ILE A 92 1.76 10.50 -1.01
CA ILE A 92 0.80 9.86 -0.11
C ILE A 92 0.52 10.72 1.12
N ARG A 93 -0.74 10.84 1.49
CA ARG A 93 -1.20 11.47 2.73
C ARG A 93 -1.37 10.40 3.78
N VAL A 94 -0.58 10.47 4.84
CA VAL A 94 -0.66 9.56 5.98
C VAL A 94 -1.83 10.03 6.85
N ASN A 95 -3.00 9.48 6.57
CA ASN A 95 -4.26 9.86 7.20
C ASN A 95 -4.77 8.89 8.27
N ILE A 96 -3.97 7.87 8.57
CA ILE A 96 -4.16 6.94 9.68
C ILE A 96 -2.88 6.93 10.53
N PRO A 97 -2.97 6.68 11.83
CA PRO A 97 -1.79 6.57 12.68
C PRO A 97 -0.95 5.36 12.25
N LEU A 98 0.37 5.50 12.29
CA LEU A 98 1.30 4.42 11.89
C LEU A 98 1.21 3.18 12.81
N GLY A 99 0.58 3.29 13.98
CA GLY A 99 0.28 2.16 14.84
C GLY A 99 -0.70 1.16 14.20
N ASP A 100 -1.62 1.61 13.33
CA ASP A 100 -2.55 0.74 12.59
C ASP A 100 -1.86 -0.06 11.47
N LEU A 101 -0.60 0.27 11.16
CA LEU A 101 0.22 -0.46 10.18
C LEU A 101 1.01 -1.63 10.78
N THR A 102 1.10 -1.72 12.12
CA THR A 102 1.82 -2.78 12.86
C THR A 102 0.83 -3.78 13.44
#